data_AF-A0A8T0GQE5-F1
#
_entry.id   AF-A0A8T0GQE5-F1
#
_cell.length_a   1.000
_cell.length_b   1.000
_cell.length_c   1.000
_cell.angle_alpha   90.00
_cell.angle_beta   90.00
_cell.angle_gamma   90.00
#
_symmetry.space_group_name_H-M   'P 1'
#
loop_
_entity.id
_entity.type
_entity.pdbx_description
1 polymer ?
#
loop_
_entity_poly.entity_id
_entity_poly.type
_entity_poly.pdbx_seq_one_letter_code
_entity_poly.pdbx_strand_id
1 'polypeptide(L)'
;MIYKDKSTFEKVHQIYESIKDCPNAEQVQKIYKADRRFQMIPRCLVQSRARSEDELLKALINVAEALVWLHGRNLMHRDITWRNVLRNISGTNWVLIDFDETSATPCGHAHELRVEAHAPEMSRGRHDSSVDIWGIGHLIRSSRIEGLSAGVLELQRDCLQTDASRRPNAETCLERLKCLRRND
;
A
#
# COMPACT_ATOMS: atom_id res chain seq x y z
N MET A 1 -14.46 10.37 2.84
CA MET A 1 -15.21 9.59 1.81
C MET A 1 -16.67 9.44 2.24
N ILE A 2 -17.63 9.54 1.32
CA ILE A 2 -19.08 9.31 1.57
C ILE A 2 -19.47 8.00 0.88
N TYR A 3 -20.11 7.08 1.60
CA TYR A 3 -20.54 5.79 1.06
C TYR A 3 -22.02 5.81 0.71
N LYS A 4 -22.35 5.29 -0.48
CA LYS A 4 -23.72 5.27 -0.97
C LYS A 4 -24.57 4.25 -0.21
N ASP A 5 -24.05 3.05 -0.01
CA ASP A 5 -24.75 1.95 0.63
C ASP A 5 -24.27 1.71 2.07
N LYS A 6 -25.19 1.21 2.90
CA LYS A 6 -24.96 0.97 4.33
C LYS A 6 -24.02 -0.22 4.56
N SER A 7 -24.15 -1.28 3.77
CA SER A 7 -23.34 -2.50 3.87
C SER A 7 -21.85 -2.22 3.68
N THR A 8 -21.49 -1.46 2.64
CA THR A 8 -20.10 -1.08 2.37
C THR A 8 -19.57 -0.16 3.46
N PHE A 9 -20.36 0.81 3.92
CA PHE A 9 -19.97 1.65 5.05
C PHE A 9 -19.65 0.84 6.31
N GLU A 10 -20.49 -0.14 6.66
CA GLU A 10 -20.28 -1.01 7.82
C GLU A 10 -19.09 -1.95 7.64
N LYS A 11 -18.91 -2.53 6.44
CA LYS A 11 -17.74 -3.35 6.09
C LYS A 11 -16.44 -2.54 6.24
N VAL A 12 -16.39 -1.35 5.65
CA VAL A 12 -15.21 -0.49 5.68
C VAL A 12 -14.94 0.01 7.09
N HIS A 13 -15.98 0.32 7.87
CA HIS A 13 -15.81 0.65 9.29
C HIS A 13 -15.09 -0.48 10.06
N GLN A 14 -15.49 -1.75 9.85
CA GLN A 14 -14.83 -2.89 10.50
C GLN A 14 -13.37 -3.05 10.04
N ILE A 15 -13.08 -2.79 8.77
CA ILE A 15 -11.70 -2.77 8.27
C ILE A 15 -10.89 -1.72 9.02
N TYR A 16 -11.37 -0.48 9.12
CA TYR A 16 -10.64 0.58 9.81
C TYR A 16 -10.47 0.32 11.32
N GLU A 17 -11.43 -0.34 11.97
CA GLU A 17 -11.24 -0.80 13.35
C GLU A 17 -10.14 -1.87 13.45
N SER A 18 -10.03 -2.78 12.46
CA SER A 18 -9.00 -3.83 12.44
C SER A 18 -7.58 -3.32 12.15
N ILE A 19 -7.44 -2.15 11.53
CA ILE A 19 -6.16 -1.50 11.20
C ILE A 19 -5.84 -0.29 12.07
N LYS A 20 -6.59 -0.11 13.15
CA LYS A 20 -6.26 0.86 14.20
C LYS A 20 -4.87 0.53 14.71
N ASP A 21 -3.97 1.52 14.72
CA ASP A 21 -2.55 1.39 15.06
C ASP A 21 -1.62 0.89 13.93
N CYS A 22 -2.12 0.73 12.70
CA CYS A 22 -1.25 0.51 11.55
C CYS A 22 -0.36 1.75 11.32
N PRO A 23 0.98 1.61 11.30
CA PRO A 23 1.89 2.73 11.11
C PRO A 23 1.80 3.25 9.67
N ASN A 24 2.00 4.56 9.50
CA ASN A 24 1.96 5.22 8.19
C ASN A 24 0.69 4.93 7.38
N ALA A 25 -0.42 4.62 8.04
CA ALA A 25 -1.73 4.44 7.45
C ALA A 25 -2.65 5.60 7.83
N GLU A 26 -3.62 5.92 6.98
CA GLU A 26 -4.72 6.77 7.43
C GLU A 26 -5.58 6.07 8.48
N GLN A 27 -6.18 6.87 9.34
CA GLN A 27 -6.98 6.44 10.48
C GLN A 27 -8.27 7.24 10.53
N VAL A 28 -9.34 6.61 11.03
CA VAL A 28 -10.62 7.30 11.23
C VAL A 28 -10.53 8.18 12.47
N GLN A 29 -10.64 9.50 12.27
CA GLN A 29 -10.73 10.45 13.38
C GLN A 29 -12.16 10.58 13.90
N LYS A 30 -13.12 10.68 12.97
CA LYS A 30 -14.55 10.84 13.29
C LYS A 30 -15.43 10.12 12.29
N ILE A 31 -16.57 9.65 12.81
CA ILE A 31 -17.59 8.94 12.04
C ILE A 31 -18.87 9.77 12.03
N TYR A 32 -19.38 10.07 10.84
CA TYR A 32 -20.66 10.73 10.62
C TYR A 32 -21.65 9.69 10.07
N LYS A 33 -22.31 8.95 10.97
CA LYS A 33 -23.17 7.81 10.60
C LYS A 33 -24.35 8.19 9.70
N ALA A 34 -24.99 9.33 9.94
CA ALA A 34 -26.12 9.81 9.13
C ALA A 34 -25.70 10.02 7.66
N ASP A 35 -24.50 10.55 7.45
CA ASP A 35 -23.92 10.82 6.13
C ASP A 35 -23.18 9.60 5.54
N ARG A 36 -23.02 8.52 6.32
CA ARG A 36 -22.10 7.40 5.99
C ARG A 36 -20.74 7.92 5.56
N ARG A 37 -20.12 8.75 6.39
CA ARG A 37 -18.86 9.44 6.07
C ARG A 37 -17.82 9.28 7.18
N PHE A 38 -16.59 9.01 6.77
CA PHE A 38 -15.43 9.09 7.66
C PHE A 38 -14.66 10.40 7.44
N GLN A 39 -14.19 10.97 8.55
CA GLN A 39 -13.14 11.97 8.56
C GLN A 39 -11.81 11.27 8.87
N MET A 40 -10.90 11.28 7.89
CA MET A 40 -9.62 10.61 7.96
C MET A 40 -8.52 11.54 8.45
N ILE A 41 -7.52 10.97 9.12
CA ILE A 41 -6.26 11.60 9.50
C ILE A 41 -5.08 10.69 9.16
N PRO A 42 -3.87 11.22 8.94
CA PRO A 42 -3.55 12.64 8.82
C PRO A 42 -4.10 13.26 7.53
N ARG A 43 -4.10 14.60 7.46
CA ARG A 43 -4.43 15.30 6.21
C ARG A 43 -3.25 15.14 5.24
N CYS A 44 -3.54 14.79 3.99
CA CYS A 44 -2.51 14.53 2.99
C CYS A 44 -2.65 15.44 1.77
N LEU A 45 -1.53 15.65 1.06
CA LEU A 45 -1.49 16.33 -0.23
C LEU A 45 -1.99 15.37 -1.32
N VAL A 46 -3.06 15.77 -2.00
CA VAL A 46 -3.66 15.01 -3.10
C VAL A 46 -2.68 14.93 -4.28
N GLN A 47 -2.63 13.77 -4.97
CA GLN A 47 -1.76 13.52 -6.13
C GLN A 47 -0.26 13.70 -5.87
N SER A 48 0.19 13.41 -4.64
CA SER A 48 1.61 13.39 -4.30
C SER A 48 2.38 12.36 -5.15
N ARG A 49 3.59 12.71 -5.58
CA ARG A 49 4.55 11.83 -6.27
C ARG A 49 5.94 12.11 -5.75
N ALA A 50 6.72 11.07 -5.53
CA ALA A 50 8.14 11.22 -5.25
C ALA A 50 8.84 11.86 -6.44
N ARG A 51 9.78 12.77 -6.18
CA ARG A 51 10.50 13.53 -7.22
C ARG A 51 11.98 13.19 -7.29
N SER A 52 12.50 12.44 -6.33
CA SER A 52 13.87 11.96 -6.25
C SER A 52 13.91 10.54 -5.70
N GLU A 53 15.05 9.86 -5.85
CA GLU A 53 15.25 8.53 -5.28
C GLU A 53 15.10 8.52 -3.75
N ASP A 54 15.64 9.51 -3.02
CA ASP A 54 15.42 9.61 -1.56
C ASP A 54 13.93 9.74 -1.19
N GLU A 55 13.16 10.56 -1.92
CA GLU A 55 11.73 10.67 -1.67
C GLU A 55 10.99 9.37 -1.99
N LEU A 56 11.41 8.66 -3.05
CA LEU A 56 10.87 7.35 -3.42
C LEU A 56 11.16 6.33 -2.33
N LEU A 57 12.42 6.19 -1.93
CA LEU A 57 12.85 5.29 -0.87
C LEU A 57 12.11 5.58 0.44
N LYS A 58 11.92 6.85 0.80
CA LYS A 58 11.13 7.23 1.97
C LYS A 58 9.67 6.81 1.87
N ALA A 59 9.04 7.01 0.71
CA ALA A 59 7.67 6.57 0.48
C ALA A 59 7.54 5.05 0.60
N LEU A 60 8.44 4.33 -0.05
CA LEU A 60 8.46 2.86 -0.04
C LEU A 60 8.73 2.30 1.35
N ILE A 61 9.61 2.92 2.15
CA ILE A 61 9.84 2.53 3.55
C ILE A 61 8.55 2.67 4.36
N ASN A 62 7.85 3.81 4.26
CA ASN A 62 6.62 4.02 5.01
C ASN A 62 5.51 3.05 4.59
N VAL A 63 5.39 2.75 3.30
CA VAL A 63 4.48 1.71 2.78
C VAL A 63 4.88 0.33 3.30
N ALA A 64 6.16 -0.03 3.24
CA ALA A 64 6.64 -1.33 3.72
C ALA A 64 6.44 -1.51 5.24
N GLU A 65 6.58 -0.46 6.05
CA GLU A 65 6.26 -0.48 7.48
C GLU A 65 4.77 -0.78 7.72
N ALA A 66 3.86 -0.17 6.95
CA ALA A 66 2.44 -0.47 7.02
C ALA A 66 2.15 -1.92 6.61
N LEU A 67 2.78 -2.39 5.53
CA LEU A 67 2.61 -3.76 5.02
C LEU A 67 3.15 -4.82 6.00
N VAL A 68 4.31 -4.61 6.63
CA VAL A 68 4.81 -5.51 7.69
C VAL A 68 3.76 -5.65 8.80
N TRP A 69 3.15 -4.54 9.21
CA TRP A 69 2.13 -4.55 10.26
C TRP A 69 0.87 -5.31 9.84
N LEU A 70 0.38 -5.09 8.60
CA LEU A 70 -0.80 -5.76 8.05
C LEU A 70 -0.56 -7.26 7.87
N HIS A 71 0.55 -7.61 7.22
CA HIS A 71 0.89 -8.99 6.87
C HIS A 71 1.10 -9.82 8.14
N GLY A 72 1.71 -9.25 9.19
CA GLY A 72 1.81 -9.89 10.51
C GLY A 72 0.46 -10.16 11.20
N ARG A 73 -0.64 -9.59 10.70
CA ARG A 73 -2.02 -9.83 11.15
C ARG A 73 -2.85 -10.62 10.14
N ASN A 74 -2.20 -11.23 9.16
CA ASN A 74 -2.88 -11.91 8.05
C ASN A 74 -3.84 -11.00 7.27
N LEU A 75 -3.52 -9.71 7.16
CA LEU A 75 -4.23 -8.75 6.32
C LEU A 75 -3.36 -8.36 5.12
N MET A 76 -4.01 -8.00 4.02
CA MET A 76 -3.38 -7.43 2.82
C MET A 76 -4.20 -6.25 2.29
N HIS A 77 -3.53 -5.26 1.72
CA HIS A 77 -4.17 -4.02 1.25
C HIS A 77 -4.84 -4.18 -0.12
N ARG A 78 -4.21 -4.92 -1.03
CA ARG A 78 -4.65 -5.23 -2.41
C ARG A 78 -4.65 -4.08 -3.43
N ASP A 79 -4.68 -2.80 -3.01
CA ASP A 79 -4.54 -1.64 -3.92
C ASP A 79 -3.32 -0.74 -3.62
N ILE A 80 -2.12 -1.32 -3.63
CA ILE A 80 -0.87 -0.56 -3.47
C ILE A 80 -0.52 0.14 -4.80
N THR A 81 -0.92 1.40 -4.93
CA THR A 81 -0.62 2.25 -6.08
C THR A 81 -0.34 3.69 -5.68
N TRP A 82 0.24 4.49 -6.57
CA TRP A 82 0.49 5.91 -6.30
C TRP A 82 -0.78 6.76 -6.12
N ARG A 83 -1.98 6.21 -6.34
CA ARG A 83 -3.24 6.89 -5.94
C ARG A 83 -3.44 6.84 -4.43
N ASN A 84 -2.89 5.80 -3.81
CA ASN A 84 -3.12 5.43 -2.41
C ASN A 84 -1.90 5.68 -1.52
N VAL A 85 -0.86 6.33 -2.04
CA VAL A 85 0.33 6.72 -1.29
C VAL A 85 0.48 8.24 -1.35
N LEU A 86 0.12 8.93 -0.27
CA LEU A 86 0.07 10.38 -0.21
C LEU A 86 1.06 10.96 0.80
N ARG A 87 1.52 12.19 0.57
CA ARG A 87 2.41 12.89 1.50
C ARG A 87 1.59 13.59 2.59
N ASN A 88 1.95 13.39 3.85
CA ASN A 88 1.33 14.11 4.96
C ASN A 88 1.61 15.62 4.84
N ILE A 89 0.61 16.47 5.03
CA ILE A 89 0.79 17.95 4.99
C ILE A 89 1.68 18.48 6.11
N SER A 90 1.70 17.80 7.27
CA SER A 90 2.37 18.28 8.48
C SER A 90 3.82 17.82 8.61
N GLY A 91 4.36 17.11 7.61
CA GLY A 91 5.67 16.49 7.73
C GLY A 91 6.20 15.97 6.41
N THR A 92 7.16 15.05 6.52
CA THR A 92 7.87 14.47 5.37
C THR A 92 7.53 12.99 5.16
N ASN A 93 6.64 12.44 5.97
CA ASN A 93 6.21 11.05 5.88
C ASN A 93 5.15 10.85 4.79
N TRP A 94 5.11 9.64 4.28
CA TRP A 94 4.09 9.17 3.35
C TRP A 94 3.10 8.28 4.09
N VAL A 95 1.87 8.28 3.59
CA VAL A 95 0.71 7.66 4.21
C VAL A 95 0.03 6.78 3.18
N LEU A 96 -0.14 5.51 3.54
CA LEU A 96 -0.98 4.57 2.81
C LEU A 96 -2.45 4.87 3.15
N ILE A 97 -3.28 4.98 2.12
CA ILE A 97 -4.70 5.31 2.22
C ILE A 97 -5.55 4.31 1.44
N ASP A 98 -6.87 4.42 1.56
CA ASP A 98 -7.86 3.65 0.81
C ASP A 98 -7.81 2.14 1.09
N PHE A 99 -8.06 1.81 2.36
CA PHE A 99 -8.07 0.42 2.86
C PHE A 99 -9.36 -0.35 2.51
N ASP A 100 -10.26 0.20 1.70
CA ASP A 100 -11.58 -0.39 1.42
C ASP A 100 -11.49 -1.80 0.82
N GLU A 101 -10.41 -2.06 0.11
CA GLU A 101 -10.08 -3.35 -0.47
C GLU A 101 -9.25 -4.24 0.45
N THR A 102 -9.03 -3.89 1.71
CA THR A 102 -8.32 -4.76 2.64
C THR A 102 -9.06 -6.08 2.85
N SER A 103 -8.31 -7.17 2.89
CA SER A 103 -8.87 -8.51 3.09
C SER A 103 -7.92 -9.39 3.89
N ALA A 104 -8.46 -10.45 4.47
CA ALA A 104 -7.65 -11.50 5.06
C ALA A 104 -6.85 -12.24 3.98
N THR A 105 -5.63 -12.65 4.30
CA THR A 105 -4.80 -13.48 3.44
C THR A 105 -4.71 -14.92 3.98
N PRO A 106 -4.83 -15.95 3.13
CA PRO A 106 -5.12 -15.89 1.69
C PRO A 106 -6.61 -15.57 1.40
N CYS A 107 -6.88 -14.97 0.24
CA CYS A 107 -8.23 -14.70 -0.27
C CYS A 107 -8.52 -15.54 -1.51
N GLY A 108 -9.76 -16.02 -1.64
CA GLY A 108 -10.22 -16.80 -2.80
C GLY A 108 -11.02 -16.00 -3.83
N HIS A 109 -11.31 -14.73 -3.56
CA HIS A 109 -12.15 -13.89 -4.42
C HIS A 109 -11.30 -13.09 -5.39
N ALA A 110 -11.68 -13.10 -6.67
CA ALA A 110 -10.98 -12.29 -7.66
C ALA A 110 -11.17 -10.81 -7.35
N HIS A 111 -10.17 -10.01 -7.69
CA HIS A 111 -10.26 -8.57 -7.59
C HIS A 111 -10.58 -7.98 -8.97
N GLU A 112 -11.68 -7.24 -9.09
CA GLU A 112 -12.15 -6.67 -10.37
C GLU A 112 -11.33 -5.45 -10.86
N LEU A 113 -10.11 -5.24 -10.35
CA LEU A 113 -9.31 -4.04 -10.65
C LEU A 113 -8.47 -4.16 -11.92
N ARG A 114 -7.96 -3.01 -12.39
CA ARG A 114 -7.21 -2.82 -13.64
C ARG A 114 -5.95 -3.69 -13.70
N VAL A 115 -5.93 -4.67 -14.60
CA VAL A 115 -4.88 -5.69 -14.78
C VAL A 115 -3.44 -5.13 -14.83
N GLU A 116 -3.24 -3.87 -15.25
CA GLU A 116 -1.91 -3.29 -15.48
C GLU A 116 -1.17 -2.85 -14.20
N ALA A 117 -1.89 -2.59 -13.10
CA ALA A 117 -1.32 -2.07 -11.85
C ALA A 117 -1.17 -3.12 -10.75
N HIS A 118 -1.82 -4.27 -10.89
CA HIS A 118 -1.94 -5.28 -9.83
C HIS A 118 -1.21 -6.58 -10.18
N ALA A 119 -1.02 -7.43 -9.17
CA ALA A 119 -0.40 -8.72 -9.35
C ALA A 119 -1.26 -9.64 -10.24
N PRO A 120 -0.66 -10.41 -11.16
CA PRO A 120 -1.40 -11.16 -12.17
C PRO A 120 -2.37 -12.21 -11.56
N GLU A 121 -2.02 -12.78 -10.41
CA GLU A 121 -2.85 -13.75 -9.68
C GLU A 121 -4.14 -13.17 -9.08
N MET A 122 -4.24 -11.85 -8.89
CA MET A 122 -5.47 -11.24 -8.33
C MET A 122 -6.70 -11.44 -9.22
N SER A 123 -6.48 -11.58 -10.54
CA SER A 123 -7.54 -11.90 -11.52
C SER A 123 -8.03 -13.35 -11.45
N ARG A 124 -7.25 -14.25 -10.83
CA ARG A 124 -7.53 -15.70 -10.77
C ARG A 124 -8.27 -16.12 -9.49
N GLY A 125 -8.57 -15.18 -8.60
CA GLY A 125 -9.27 -15.46 -7.35
C GLY A 125 -8.36 -15.77 -6.18
N ARG A 126 -7.59 -16.86 -6.25
CA ARG A 126 -6.70 -17.26 -5.14
C ARG A 126 -5.41 -16.43 -5.13
N HIS A 127 -5.19 -15.67 -4.06
CA HIS A 127 -3.98 -14.89 -3.84
C HIS A 127 -3.75 -14.61 -2.33
N ASP A 128 -2.55 -14.16 -1.99
CA ASP A 128 -2.13 -13.85 -0.63
C ASP A 128 -1.46 -12.46 -0.54
N SER A 129 -0.85 -12.13 0.60
CA SER A 129 -0.18 -10.85 0.84
C SER A 129 0.95 -10.51 -0.11
N SER A 130 1.46 -11.46 -0.91
CA SER A 130 2.48 -11.20 -1.94
C SER A 130 1.99 -10.24 -3.03
N VAL A 131 0.67 -10.02 -3.16
CA VAL A 131 0.11 -9.03 -4.09
C VAL A 131 0.48 -7.59 -3.71
N ASP A 132 0.64 -7.31 -2.42
CA ASP A 132 1.09 -5.99 -1.96
C ASP A 132 2.58 -5.77 -2.29
N ILE A 133 3.37 -6.84 -2.32
CA ILE A 133 4.79 -6.81 -2.70
C ILE A 133 4.95 -6.48 -4.18
N TRP A 134 4.11 -7.06 -5.04
CA TRP A 134 4.02 -6.61 -6.43
C TRP A 134 3.74 -5.11 -6.51
N GLY A 135 2.84 -4.62 -5.66
CA GLY A 135 2.54 -3.19 -5.51
C GLY A 135 3.77 -2.32 -5.23
N ILE A 136 4.67 -2.75 -4.32
CA ILE A 136 5.96 -2.07 -4.09
C ILE A 136 6.77 -1.98 -5.40
N GLY A 137 6.90 -3.10 -6.11
CA GLY A 137 7.60 -3.14 -7.40
C GLY A 137 6.94 -2.22 -8.44
N HIS A 138 5.61 -2.18 -8.46
CA HIS A 138 4.85 -1.31 -9.35
C HIS A 138 5.04 0.18 -9.01
N LEU A 139 5.13 0.56 -7.74
CA LEU A 139 5.43 1.93 -7.32
C LEU A 139 6.80 2.39 -7.83
N ILE A 140 7.83 1.53 -7.75
CA ILE A 140 9.16 1.81 -8.31
C ILE A 140 9.07 2.00 -9.82
N ARG A 141 8.47 1.03 -10.53
CA ARG A 141 8.32 1.04 -12.00
C ARG A 141 7.58 2.24 -12.54
N SER A 142 6.59 2.72 -11.80
CA SER A 142 5.72 3.83 -12.20
C SER A 142 6.11 5.18 -11.57
N SER A 143 7.25 5.24 -10.88
CA SER A 143 7.72 6.45 -10.18
C SER A 143 8.06 7.61 -11.14
N ARG A 144 8.43 7.32 -12.39
CA ARG A 144 8.93 8.28 -13.40
C ARG A 144 10.24 8.99 -13.01
N ILE A 145 10.95 8.45 -12.02
CA ILE A 145 12.28 8.94 -11.63
C ILE A 145 13.31 8.28 -12.54
N GLU A 146 14.14 9.09 -13.18
CA GLU A 146 15.24 8.62 -14.02
C GLU A 146 16.50 8.40 -13.19
N GLY A 147 17.38 7.51 -13.66
CA GLY A 147 18.68 7.28 -13.02
C GLY A 147 18.64 6.56 -11.67
N LEU A 148 17.60 5.77 -11.40
CA LEU A 148 17.51 4.98 -10.17
C LEU A 148 18.72 4.06 -9.97
N SER A 149 19.17 3.93 -8.72
CA SER A 149 20.29 3.06 -8.37
C SER A 149 20.05 1.60 -8.75
N ALA A 150 21.14 0.87 -8.99
CA ALA A 150 21.07 -0.55 -9.35
C ALA A 150 20.33 -1.39 -8.30
N GLY A 151 20.50 -1.06 -7.01
CA GLY A 151 19.83 -1.78 -5.92
C GLY A 151 18.32 -1.54 -5.88
N VAL A 152 17.84 -0.34 -6.22
CA VAL A 152 16.41 -0.06 -6.37
C VAL A 152 15.82 -0.83 -7.56
N LEU A 153 16.54 -0.86 -8.70
CA LEU A 153 16.10 -1.61 -9.88
C LEU A 153 16.08 -3.12 -9.65
N GLU A 154 17.03 -3.65 -8.87
CA GLU A 154 17.03 -5.05 -8.45
C GLU A 154 15.82 -5.36 -7.56
N LEU A 155 15.55 -4.56 -6.53
CA LEU A 155 14.39 -4.75 -5.67
C LEU A 155 13.08 -4.71 -6.47
N GLN A 156 12.95 -3.78 -7.41
CA GLN A 156 11.81 -3.72 -8.33
C GLN A 156 11.62 -5.04 -9.08
N ARG A 157 12.68 -5.59 -9.68
CA ARG A 157 12.63 -6.85 -10.45
C ARG A 157 12.20 -8.03 -9.57
N ASP A 158 12.67 -8.07 -8.33
CA ASP A 158 12.33 -9.14 -7.39
C ASP A 158 10.88 -9.03 -6.88
N CYS A 159 10.39 -7.80 -6.66
CA CYS A 159 8.99 -7.55 -6.31
C CYS A 159 8.02 -7.88 -7.47
N LEU A 160 8.45 -7.70 -8.72
CA LEU A 160 7.64 -7.94 -9.92
C LEU A 160 7.77 -9.37 -10.49
N GLN A 161 8.25 -10.34 -9.70
CA GLN A 161 8.26 -11.74 -10.13
C GLN A 161 6.83 -12.23 -10.40
N THR A 162 6.63 -12.86 -11.56
CA THR A 162 5.33 -13.46 -11.93
C THR A 162 4.96 -14.61 -11.00
N ASP A 163 5.95 -15.41 -10.59
CA ASP A 163 5.79 -16.39 -9.52
C ASP A 163 5.81 -15.65 -8.17
N ALA A 164 4.65 -15.60 -7.52
CA ALA A 164 4.44 -14.92 -6.25
C ALA A 164 5.36 -15.45 -5.13
N SER A 165 5.70 -16.74 -5.16
CA SER A 165 6.57 -17.37 -4.15
C SER A 165 8.03 -16.90 -4.22
N ARG A 166 8.43 -16.31 -5.35
CA ARG A 166 9.78 -15.77 -5.56
C ARG A 166 9.92 -14.31 -5.15
N ARG A 167 8.82 -13.64 -4.79
CA ARG A 167 8.86 -12.26 -4.30
C ARG A 167 9.39 -12.26 -2.86
N PRO A 168 10.14 -11.21 -2.46
CA PRO A 168 10.46 -11.01 -1.05
C PRO A 168 9.19 -10.79 -0.21
N ASN A 169 9.24 -11.04 1.10
CA ASN A 169 8.17 -10.61 2.00
C ASN A 169 8.31 -9.13 2.41
N ALA A 170 7.33 -8.56 3.10
CA ALA A 170 7.33 -7.15 3.49
C ALA A 170 8.52 -6.76 4.38
N GLU A 171 8.93 -7.66 5.30
CA GLU A 171 10.10 -7.43 6.18
C GLU A 171 11.39 -7.35 5.37
N THR A 172 11.59 -8.28 4.43
CA THR A 172 12.75 -8.28 3.54
C THR A 172 12.79 -7.03 2.66
N CYS A 173 11.63 -6.60 2.14
CA CYS A 173 11.51 -5.33 1.41
C CYS A 173 11.92 -4.15 2.29
N LEU A 174 11.39 -4.07 3.51
CA LEU A 174 11.66 -2.97 4.44
C LEU A 174 13.16 -2.86 4.76
N GLU A 175 13.82 -3.98 5.04
CA GLU A 175 15.25 -4.00 5.35
C GLU A 175 16.10 -3.60 4.15
N ARG A 176 15.78 -4.11 2.94
CA ARG A 176 16.47 -3.68 1.70
C ARG A 176 16.30 -2.18 1.45
N LEU A 177 15.10 -1.65 1.57
CA LEU A 177 14.82 -0.23 1.38
C LEU A 177 15.56 0.66 2.39
N LYS A 178 15.59 0.27 3.66
CA LYS A 178 16.38 0.97 4.69
C LYS A 178 17.88 0.93 4.40
N CYS A 179 18.38 -0.19 3.87
CA CYS A 179 19.79 -0.32 3.49
C CYS A 179 20.14 0.59 2.30
N LEU A 180 19.32 0.59 1.25
CA LEU A 180 19.51 1.44 0.07
C LEU A 180 19.57 2.92 0.44
N ARG A 181 18.64 3.38 1.29
CA ARG A 181 18.56 4.79 1.69
C ARG A 181 19.69 5.28 2.60
N ARG A 182 20.44 4.37 3.24
CA ARG A 182 21.60 4.72 4.08
C ARG A 182 22.89 4.89 3.28
N ASN A 183 22.93 4.41 2.03
CA ASN A 183 24.12 4.34 1.19
C ASN A 183 24.18 5.46 0.12
N ASP A 184 23.24 6.40 0.14
CA ASP A 184 23.24 7.66 -0.63
C ASP A 184 23.77 8.83 0.22
#